data_AF-A0A8J6N8A4-F1
#
_entry.id   AF-A0A8J6N8A4-F1
#
_cell.length_a   1.000
_cell.length_b   1.000
_cell.length_c   1.000
_cell.angle_alpha   90.00
_cell.angle_beta   90.00
_cell.angle_gamma   90.00
#
_symmetry.space_group_name_H-M   'P 1'
#
loop_
_entity.id
_entity.type
_entity.pdbx_description
1 polymer ?
#
loop_
_entity_poly.entity_id
_entity_poly.type
_entity_poly.pdbx_seq_one_letter_code
_entity_poly.pdbx_strand_id
1 'polypeptide(L)' 'MKFKFDAKQQYQLDAINAVVDLFDGQPLSKGSFELTLSESFMSASQALTHLGIGNNLEL' A
#
# COMPACT_ATOMS: atom_id res chain seq x y z
N MET A 1 9.15 7.06 41.24
CA MET A 1 8.18 7.47 40.20
C MET A 1 8.44 6.65 38.94
N LYS A 2 7.44 5.97 38.38
CA LYS A 2 7.58 5.23 37.10
C LYS A 2 6.93 6.07 36.00
N PHE A 3 7.74 6.72 35.17
CA PHE A 3 7.24 7.36 33.96
C PHE A 3 6.65 6.29 33.03
N LYS A 4 5.40 6.50 32.60
CA LYS A 4 4.78 5.69 31.56
C LYS A 4 4.58 6.57 30.34
N PHE A 5 4.96 6.04 29.19
CA PHE A 5 4.67 6.68 27.92
C PHE A 5 3.16 6.64 27.66
N ASP A 6 2.58 7.79 27.34
CA ASP A 6 1.24 7.91 26.79
C ASP A 6 1.36 8.29 25.32
N ALA A 7 0.95 7.36 24.45
CA ALA A 7 1.01 7.48 23.00
C ALA A 7 -0.13 8.33 22.41
N LYS A 8 -1.09 8.76 23.22
CA LYS A 8 -2.31 9.45 22.78
C LYS A 8 -2.39 10.90 23.23
N GLN A 9 -1.26 11.49 23.63
CA GLN A 9 -1.21 12.88 24.03
C GLN A 9 -1.53 13.77 22.82
N GLN A 10 -2.48 14.71 23.00
CA GLN A 10 -3.03 15.49 21.89
C GLN A 10 -1.96 16.22 21.07
N TYR A 11 -0.97 16.83 21.72
CA TYR A 11 0.12 17.51 21.03
C TYR A 11 0.96 16.58 20.13
N GLN A 12 1.05 15.28 20.47
CA GLN A 12 1.75 14.30 19.63
C GLN A 12 0.93 14.00 18.38
N LEU A 13 -0.39 13.83 18.54
CA LEU A 13 -1.30 13.61 17.43
C LEU A 13 -1.33 14.83 16.50
N ASP A 14 -1.39 16.04 17.06
CA ASP A 14 -1.39 17.29 16.30
C ASP A 14 -0.10 17.45 15.49
N ALA A 15 1.06 17.11 16.08
CA ALA A 15 2.34 17.17 15.38
C ALA A 15 2.44 16.13 14.25
N ILE A 16 1.94 14.91 14.47
CA ILE A 16 1.90 13.86 13.43
C ILE A 16 1.01 14.31 12.27
N ASN A 17 -0.21 14.78 12.59
CA ASN A 17 -1.18 15.22 11.58
C ASN A 17 -0.63 16.40 10.76
N ALA A 18 0.00 17.40 11.40
CA ALA A 18 0.59 18.53 10.70
C ALA A 18 1.64 18.12 9.63
N VAL A 19 2.32 17.00 9.83
CA VAL A 19 3.26 16.44 8.84
C VAL A 19 2.54 15.59 7.80
N VAL A 20 1.60 14.74 8.21
CA VAL A 20 0.85 13.85 7.29
C VAL A 20 -0.01 14.66 6.33
N ASP A 21 -0.65 15.72 6.80
CA ASP A 21 -1.54 16.59 6.01
C ASP A 21 -0.80 17.29 4.87
N LEU A 22 0.54 17.46 4.97
CA LEU A 22 1.36 17.98 3.86
C LEU A 22 1.32 17.06 2.63
N PHE A 23 1.07 15.78 2.83
CA PHE A 23 1.03 14.76 1.79
C PHE A 23 -0.40 14.47 1.30
N ASP A 24 -1.42 15.17 1.81
CA ASP A 24 -2.79 14.96 1.38
C ASP A 24 -2.96 15.28 -0.11
N GLY A 25 -3.67 14.41 -0.83
CA GLY A 25 -3.86 14.49 -2.28
C GLY A 25 -2.64 14.12 -3.14
N GLN A 26 -1.48 13.79 -2.55
CA GLN A 26 -0.34 13.30 -3.34
C GLN A 26 -0.59 11.86 -3.82
N PRO A 27 -0.35 11.56 -5.11
CA PRO A 27 -0.45 10.18 -5.59
C PRO A 27 0.60 9.32 -4.91
N LEU A 28 0.24 8.06 -4.61
CA LEU A 28 1.20 7.09 -4.09
C LEU A 28 2.33 6.91 -5.13
N SER A 29 3.56 7.20 -4.72
CA SER A 29 4.72 6.96 -5.58
C SER A 29 4.88 5.47 -5.79
N LYS A 30 4.90 5.02 -7.05
CA LYS A 30 5.22 3.63 -7.37
C LYS A 30 6.70 3.36 -7.14
N GLY A 31 7.02 2.22 -6.55
CA GLY A 31 8.40 1.77 -6.42
C GLY A 31 8.99 1.39 -7.78
N SER A 32 10.30 1.61 -7.98
CA SER A 32 10.99 1.21 -9.23
C SER A 32 10.90 -0.29 -9.53
N PHE A 33 10.61 -1.11 -8.51
CA PHE A 33 10.47 -2.56 -8.59
C PHE A 33 9.12 -3.05 -8.05
N GLU A 34 8.08 -2.21 -8.12
CA GLU A 34 6.73 -2.59 -7.71
C GLU A 34 6.04 -3.41 -8.82
N LEU A 35 5.53 -4.58 -8.44
CA LEU A 35 4.71 -5.42 -9.34
C LEU A 35 3.22 -5.13 -9.09
N THR A 36 2.57 -4.46 -10.04
CA THR A 36 1.11 -4.26 -10.00
C THR A 36 0.41 -5.29 -10.90
N LEU A 37 -0.34 -6.21 -10.31
CA LEU A 37 -1.23 -7.11 -11.05
C LEU A 37 -2.48 -6.32 -11.49
N SER A 38 -2.39 -5.67 -12.64
CA SER A 38 -3.52 -5.00 -13.31
C SER A 38 -4.06 -5.88 -14.44
N GLU A 39 -5.30 -5.63 -14.86
CA GLU A 39 -5.85 -6.31 -16.04
C GLU A 39 -4.97 -6.12 -17.28
N SER A 40 -4.35 -4.95 -17.45
CA SER A 40 -3.37 -4.68 -18.52
C SER A 40 -2.06 -5.45 -18.37
N PHE A 41 -1.70 -5.88 -17.16
CA PHE A 41 -0.51 -6.72 -16.91
C PHE A 41 -0.77 -8.18 -17.28
N MET A 42 -2.04 -8.60 -17.21
CA MET A 42 -2.45 -9.98 -17.48
C MET A 42 -2.85 -10.14 -18.95
N SER A 43 -2.22 -11.08 -19.64
CA SER A 43 -2.71 -11.55 -20.96
C SER A 43 -3.93 -12.45 -20.78
N ALA A 44 -4.80 -12.53 -21.79
CA ALA A 44 -5.90 -13.51 -21.84
C ALA A 44 -5.42 -14.96 -21.67
N SER A 45 -4.15 -15.22 -22.02
CA SER A 45 -3.48 -16.52 -21.84
C SER A 45 -2.98 -16.77 -20.41
N GLN A 46 -3.29 -15.93 -19.43
CA GLN A 46 -2.81 -16.03 -18.05
C GLN A 46 -3.96 -15.89 -17.04
N ALA A 47 -3.85 -16.57 -15.89
CA ALA A 47 -4.84 -16.54 -14.82
C ALA A 47 -4.16 -16.42 -13.44
N LEU A 48 -4.77 -15.64 -12.54
CA LEU A 48 -4.39 -15.58 -11.12
C LEU A 48 -5.13 -16.67 -10.35
N THR A 49 -4.38 -17.55 -9.70
CA THR A 49 -4.89 -18.64 -8.84
C THR A 49 -4.37 -18.49 -7.42
N HIS A 50 -4.82 -19.35 -6.51
CA HIS A 50 -4.27 -19.43 -5.15
C HIS A 50 -2.79 -19.84 -5.10
N LEU A 51 -2.22 -20.36 -6.20
CA LEU A 51 -0.80 -20.67 -6.36
C LEU A 51 0.00 -19.55 -7.05
N GLY A 52 -0.66 -18.45 -7.42
CA GLY A 52 -0.05 -17.33 -8.16
C GLY A 52 -0.50 -17.28 -9.62
N ILE A 53 0.31 -16.63 -10.47
CA ILE A 53 0.03 -16.44 -11.90
C ILE A 53 0.44 -17.69 -12.68
N GLY A 54 -0.48 -18.22 -13.48
CA GLY A 54 -0.24 -19.34 -14.39
C GLY A 54 -0.84 -19.11 -15.77
N ASN A 55 -0.70 -20.09 -16.67
CA ASN A 55 -1.31 -20.04 -18.00
C ASN A 55 -2.82 -20.37 -17.91
N ASN A 56 -3.64 -19.60 -18.64
CA ASN A 56 -5.04 -19.91 -18.90
C ASN A 56 -5.13 -20.66 -20.24
N LEU A 57 -5.45 -21.96 -20.20
CA LEU A 57 -5.58 -22.81 -21.40
C LEU A 57 -7.06 -22.96 -21.74
N GLU A 58 -7.50 -22.25 -22.77
CA GLU A 58 -8.85 -22.39 -23.34
C GLU A 58 -8.78 -23.26 -24.61
N LEU A 59 -9.82 -24.08 -24.84
CA LEU A 59 -9.94 -25.02 -25.95
C LEU A 59 -10.55 -24.36 -27.20
#